data_AF-A0A6B0X850-F1
#
_entry.id   AF-A0A6B0X850-F1
#
_cell.length_a   1.000
_cell.length_b   1.000
_cell.length_c   1.000
_cell.angle_alpha   90.00
_cell.angle_beta   90.00
_cell.angle_gamma   90.00
#
_symmetry.space_group_name_H-M   'P 1'
#
loop_
_entity.id
_entity.type
_entity.pdbx_description
1 polymer ?
#
loop_
_entity_poly.entity_id
_entity_poly.type
_entity_poly.pdbx_seq_one_letter_code
_entity_poly.pdbx_strand_id
1 'polypeptide(L)'
;MRKLRGAVVCAVLIGGCALIAAPVTSPELSPKAAQLLAEGGYVEAHLMRRFAEGRLLVRLPDGAVWMLDPKEHCSWCWIYIGKKVWVKLGKRSATLLNPKGETAECWNGGQMSKY
;
A
#
# COMPACT_ATOMS: atom_id res chain seq x y z
N MET A 1 70.82 14.39 9.69
CA MET A 1 70.37 13.56 10.85
C MET A 1 68.87 13.39 10.76
N ARG A 2 68.40 12.14 10.64
CA ARG A 2 66.97 11.75 10.59
C ARG A 2 66.26 12.13 11.88
N LYS A 3 65.00 12.61 11.81
CA LYS A 3 63.90 12.16 12.71
C LYS A 3 62.53 12.30 12.01
N LEU A 4 61.98 11.15 11.61
CA LEU A 4 60.55 10.88 11.44
C LEU A 4 59.82 11.13 12.77
N ARG A 5 58.69 11.86 12.75
CA ARG A 5 57.49 11.69 13.61
C ARG A 5 56.34 12.30 12.80
N GLY A 6 55.37 11.57 12.26
CA GLY A 6 54.49 10.64 12.97
C GLY A 6 53.21 11.38 13.33
N ALA A 7 52.31 11.58 12.37
CA ALA A 7 50.97 12.11 12.60
C ALA A 7 49.96 11.10 12.04
N VAL A 8 49.44 10.26 12.92
CA VAL A 8 48.33 9.35 12.65
C VAL A 8 47.06 10.20 12.67
N VAL A 9 46.44 10.40 11.51
CA VAL A 9 45.12 11.01 11.41
C VAL A 9 44.08 9.90 11.54
N CYS A 10 43.48 9.79 12.73
CA CYS A 10 42.28 8.99 12.95
C CYS A 10 41.09 9.70 12.27
N ALA A 11 40.79 9.32 11.03
CA ALA A 11 39.54 9.69 10.39
C ALA A 11 38.42 8.79 10.93
N VAL A 12 37.67 9.31 11.89
CA VAL A 12 36.36 8.80 12.31
C VAL A 12 35.39 9.04 11.15
N LEU A 13 35.14 8.02 10.34
CA LEU A 13 34.04 8.06 9.38
C LEU A 13 32.77 7.62 10.11
N ILE A 14 31.98 8.64 10.39
CA ILE A 14 30.67 8.59 11.04
C ILE A 14 29.78 7.64 10.26
N GLY A 15 29.31 6.59 10.94
CA GLY A 15 28.27 5.68 10.47
C GLY A 15 26.98 6.46 10.24
N GLY A 16 26.76 6.89 9.01
CA GLY A 16 25.44 7.25 8.51
C GLY A 16 24.81 6.00 7.91
N CYS A 17 23.94 5.33 8.65
CA CYS A 17 22.89 4.50 8.04
C CYS A 17 21.97 5.43 7.23
N ALA A 18 22.41 5.83 6.04
CA ALA A 18 21.49 6.23 5.00
C ALA A 18 20.79 4.94 4.57
N LEU A 19 19.72 4.58 5.28
CA LEU A 19 18.68 3.73 4.74
C LEU A 19 18.22 4.41 3.46
N ILE A 20 18.75 3.95 2.33
CA ILE A 20 18.28 4.28 1.00
C ILE A 20 16.81 3.87 1.03
N ALA A 21 15.92 4.85 1.19
CA ALA A 21 14.51 4.66 0.94
C ALA A 21 14.42 4.33 -0.55
N ALA A 22 14.43 3.05 -0.89
CA ALA A 22 14.14 2.61 -2.24
C ALA A 22 12.81 3.27 -2.62
N PRO A 23 12.72 3.94 -3.78
CA PRO A 23 11.45 4.48 -4.23
C PRO A 23 10.47 3.30 -4.26
N VAL A 24 9.37 3.41 -3.51
CA VAL A 24 8.31 2.42 -3.56
C VAL A 24 7.76 2.47 -4.97
N THR A 25 8.27 1.61 -5.85
CA THR A 25 7.84 1.52 -7.24
C THR A 25 6.36 1.18 -7.19
N SER A 26 5.52 2.12 -7.65
CA SER A 26 4.10 1.83 -7.79
C SER A 26 3.97 0.61 -8.71
N PRO A 27 3.12 -0.36 -8.35
CA PRO A 27 3.01 -1.59 -9.14
C PRO A 27 2.60 -1.22 -10.57
N GLU A 28 3.27 -1.82 -11.55
CA GLU A 28 2.89 -1.68 -12.95
C GLU A 28 1.46 -2.19 -13.14
N LEU A 29 0.61 -1.37 -13.75
CA LEU A 29 -0.79 -1.69 -14.01
C LEU A 29 -0.91 -2.60 -15.22
N SER A 30 -1.71 -3.67 -15.12
CA SER A 30 -2.11 -4.43 -16.29
C SER A 30 -3.00 -3.58 -17.21
N PRO A 31 -3.09 -3.89 -18.52
CA PRO A 31 -4.00 -3.19 -19.43
C PRO A 31 -5.46 -3.19 -18.94
N LYS A 32 -5.90 -4.28 -18.32
CA LYS A 32 -7.24 -4.40 -17.73
C LYS A 32 -7.43 -3.44 -16.55
N ALA A 33 -6.45 -3.37 -15.65
CA ALA A 33 -6.51 -2.44 -14.52
C ALA A 33 -6.53 -0.98 -15.00
N ALA A 34 -5.67 -0.64 -15.97
CA ALA A 34 -5.61 0.69 -16.57
C ALA A 34 -6.95 1.09 -17.21
N GLN A 35 -7.60 0.17 -17.93
CA GLN A 35 -8.92 0.40 -18.53
C GLN A 35 -9.99 0.69 -17.46
N LEU A 36 -10.09 -0.15 -16.42
CA LEU A 36 -11.08 0.02 -15.35
C LEU A 36 -10.87 1.33 -14.57
N LEU A 37 -9.62 1.76 -14.39
CA LEU A 37 -9.31 3.05 -13.78
C LEU A 37 -9.71 4.22 -14.68
N ALA A 38 -9.52 4.10 -16.00
CA ALA A 38 -9.94 5.11 -16.97
C ALA A 38 -11.47 5.27 -17.06
N GLU A 39 -12.23 4.20 -16.84
CA GLU A 39 -13.70 4.24 -16.71
C GLU A 39 -14.16 5.00 -15.46
N GLY A 40 -13.28 5.14 -14.46
CA GLY A 40 -13.46 6.03 -13.32
C GLY A 40 -14.28 5.49 -12.14
N GLY A 41 -14.38 6.33 -11.12
CA GLY A 41 -15.04 6.02 -9.85
C GLY A 41 -14.16 5.24 -8.85
N TYR A 42 -12.95 4.87 -9.25
CA TYR A 42 -11.95 4.29 -8.35
C TYR A 42 -11.09 5.39 -7.73
N VAL A 43 -10.81 5.27 -6.45
CA VAL A 43 -9.80 6.06 -5.73
C VAL A 43 -8.67 5.13 -5.29
N GLU A 44 -7.45 5.66 -5.26
CA GLU A 44 -6.32 4.94 -4.71
C GLU A 44 -6.57 4.60 -3.24
N ALA A 45 -6.15 3.42 -2.81
CA ALA A 45 -6.25 2.99 -1.41
C ALA A 45 -5.08 2.08 -1.02
N HIS A 46 -4.84 1.98 0.27
CA HIS A 46 -3.88 1.06 0.86
C HIS A 46 -4.63 -0.04 1.60
N LEU A 47 -4.49 -1.30 1.17
CA LEU A 47 -5.14 -2.43 1.84
C LEU A 47 -4.37 -2.74 3.12
N MET A 48 -4.85 -2.24 4.25
CA MET A 48 -4.10 -2.26 5.51
C MET A 48 -4.08 -3.64 6.15
N ARG A 49 -5.23 -4.32 6.17
CA ARG A 49 -5.42 -5.54 6.95
C ARG A 49 -6.55 -6.39 6.39
N ARG A 50 -6.42 -7.69 6.59
CA ARG A 50 -7.53 -8.66 6.52
C ARG A 50 -7.71 -9.30 7.89
N PHE A 51 -8.93 -9.34 8.39
CA PHE A 51 -9.28 -10.04 9.63
C PHE A 51 -9.54 -11.53 9.40
N ALA A 52 -9.60 -12.31 10.48
CA ALA A 52 -9.78 -13.76 10.40
C ALA A 52 -11.11 -14.14 9.71
N GLU A 53 -12.16 -13.36 9.96
CA GLU A 53 -13.49 -13.49 9.35
C GLU A 53 -13.55 -13.00 7.89
N GLY A 54 -12.46 -12.47 7.33
CA GLY A 54 -12.38 -12.06 5.93
C GLY A 54 -12.59 -10.57 5.66
N ARG A 55 -13.13 -9.80 6.62
CA ARG A 55 -13.25 -8.34 6.53
C ARG A 55 -11.91 -7.67 6.27
N LEU A 56 -11.95 -6.53 5.58
CA LEU A 56 -10.80 -5.80 5.10
C LEU A 56 -10.82 -4.36 5.64
N LEU A 57 -9.64 -3.83 5.94
CA LEU A 57 -9.45 -2.40 6.15
C LEU A 57 -8.70 -1.79 4.98
N VAL A 58 -9.24 -0.70 4.45
CA VAL A 58 -8.56 0.10 3.45
C VAL A 58 -8.40 1.53 3.93
N ARG A 59 -7.24 2.13 3.67
CA ARG A 59 -6.97 3.54 3.96
C ARG A 59 -6.92 4.32 2.65
N LEU A 60 -7.70 5.39 2.57
CA LEU A 60 -7.70 6.32 1.46
C LEU A 60 -6.57 7.37 1.60
N PRO A 61 -6.26 8.15 0.54
CA PRO A 61 -5.15 9.10 0.56
C PRO A 61 -5.36 10.27 1.54
N ASP A 62 -6.60 10.59 1.87
CA ASP A 62 -6.98 11.58 2.89
C ASP A 62 -6.83 11.05 4.33
N GLY A 63 -6.40 9.79 4.50
CA GLY A 63 -6.25 9.12 5.78
C GLY A 63 -7.53 8.44 6.27
N ALA A 64 -8.68 8.59 5.59
CA ALA A 64 -9.92 7.93 5.97
C ALA A 64 -9.77 6.41 5.86
N VAL A 65 -10.15 5.69 6.92
CA VAL A 65 -10.11 4.23 6.96
C VAL A 65 -11.53 3.69 6.80
N TRP A 66 -11.70 2.71 5.92
CA TRP A 66 -12.99 2.08 5.64
C TRP A 66 -12.93 0.58 5.91
N MET A 67 -14.01 0.06 6.51
CA MET A 67 -14.22 -1.37 6.68
C MET A 67 -15.01 -1.91 5.50
N LEU A 68 -14.47 -2.92 4.83
CA LEU A 68 -15.11 -3.60 3.71
C LEU A 68 -15.31 -5.06 4.04
N ASP A 69 -16.46 -5.61 3.67
CA ASP A 69 -16.77 -7.03 3.89
C ASP A 69 -16.92 -7.74 2.53
N PRO A 70 -15.98 -8.60 2.10
CA PRO A 70 -16.08 -9.28 0.82
C PRO A 70 -17.39 -10.07 0.68
N LYS A 71 -18.12 -9.86 -0.42
CA LYS A 71 -19.35 -10.62 -0.71
C LYS A 71 -19.05 -12.09 -1.01
N GLU A 72 -17.83 -12.35 -1.50
CA GLU A 72 -17.29 -13.67 -1.82
C GLU A 72 -15.83 -13.77 -1.36
N HIS A 73 -15.28 -14.98 -1.39
CA HIS A 73 -13.88 -15.19 -1.04
C HIS A 73 -12.94 -14.41 -1.98
N CYS A 74 -12.24 -13.40 -1.45
CA CYS A 74 -11.22 -12.66 -2.20
C CYS A 74 -9.86 -13.39 -2.16
N SER A 75 -9.60 -14.19 -3.20
CA SER A 75 -8.40 -15.02 -3.33
C SER A 75 -7.09 -14.24 -3.41
N TRP A 76 -7.11 -12.97 -3.79
CA TRP A 76 -5.91 -12.13 -3.95
C TRP A 76 -5.71 -11.13 -2.82
N CYS A 77 -6.72 -10.87 -1.98
CA CYS A 77 -6.65 -9.78 -0.98
C CYS A 77 -5.48 -9.94 0.01
N TRP A 78 -5.10 -11.18 0.37
CA TRP A 78 -3.96 -11.43 1.25
C TRP A 78 -2.61 -11.05 0.62
N ILE A 79 -2.47 -11.15 -0.70
CA ILE A 79 -1.24 -10.81 -1.45
C ILE A 79 -0.96 -9.30 -1.40
N TYR A 80 -2.03 -8.51 -1.27
CA TYR A 80 -2.00 -7.05 -1.35
C TYR A 80 -2.14 -6.36 0.00
N ILE A 81 -2.10 -7.10 1.12
CA ILE A 81 -1.98 -6.47 2.45
C ILE A 81 -0.69 -5.63 2.49
N GLY A 82 -0.81 -4.40 2.97
CA GLY A 82 0.27 -3.40 2.98
C GLY A 82 0.64 -2.87 1.60
N LYS A 83 -0.18 -3.08 0.56
CA LYS A 83 0.08 -2.60 -0.81
C LYS A 83 -1.03 -1.72 -1.34
N LYS A 84 -0.67 -0.94 -2.36
CA LYS A 84 -1.58 -0.08 -3.11
C LYS A 84 -2.58 -0.93 -3.88
N VAL A 85 -3.85 -0.55 -3.77
CA VAL A 85 -4.99 -1.04 -4.52
C VAL A 85 -5.86 0.16 -4.90
N TRP A 86 -6.98 -0.08 -5.57
CA TRP A 86 -8.00 0.94 -5.78
C TRP A 86 -9.34 0.46 -5.26
N VAL A 87 -10.16 1.40 -4.82
CA VAL A 87 -11.50 1.13 -4.32
C VAL A 87 -12.50 2.06 -4.97
N LYS A 88 -13.62 1.52 -5.43
CA LYS A 88 -14.79 2.28 -5.84
C LYS A 88 -15.81 2.18 -4.72
N LEU A 89 -15.97 3.26 -3.95
CA LEU A 89 -16.90 3.31 -2.82
C LEU A 89 -18.30 3.71 -3.29
N GLY A 90 -19.29 2.88 -2.98
CA GLY A 90 -20.71 3.19 -3.10
C GLY A 90 -21.37 3.27 -1.73
N LYS A 91 -22.66 3.66 -1.69
CA LYS A 91 -23.40 3.84 -0.43
C LYS A 91 -23.54 2.55 0.40
N ARG A 92 -23.69 1.40 -0.26
CA ARG A 92 -23.89 0.08 0.38
C ARG A 92 -22.86 -0.97 -0.05
N SER A 93 -22.15 -0.71 -1.13
CA SER A 93 -21.17 -1.64 -1.71
C SER A 93 -19.86 -0.91 -1.98
N ALA A 94 -18.80 -1.68 -2.13
CA ALA A 94 -17.53 -1.21 -2.63
C ALA A 94 -16.94 -2.25 -3.57
N THR A 95 -16.16 -1.81 -4.55
CA THR A 95 -15.41 -2.73 -5.43
C THR A 95 -13.94 -2.44 -5.24
N LEU A 96 -13.18 -3.45 -4.84
CA LEU A 96 -11.72 -3.38 -4.84
C LEU A 96 -11.18 -3.79 -6.20
N LEU A 97 -10.07 -3.17 -6.59
CA LEU A 97 -9.34 -3.43 -7.83
C LEU A 97 -7.86 -3.52 -7.50
N ASN A 98 -7.21 -4.62 -7.92
CA ASN A 98 -5.77 -4.77 -7.79
C ASN A 98 -5.03 -4.34 -9.08
N PRO A 99 -3.69 -4.17 -9.03
CA PRO A 99 -2.91 -3.78 -10.21
C PRO A 99 -2.98 -4.76 -11.40
N LYS A 100 -3.38 -6.03 -11.17
CA LYS A 100 -3.54 -7.03 -12.23
C LYS A 100 -4.89 -6.94 -12.93
N GLY A 101 -5.82 -6.12 -12.44
CA GLY A 101 -7.17 -6.00 -13.01
C GLY A 101 -8.15 -7.01 -12.44
N GLU A 102 -7.80 -7.65 -11.32
CA GLU A 102 -8.73 -8.50 -10.56
C GLU A 102 -9.58 -7.60 -9.65
N THR A 103 -10.87 -7.88 -9.59
CA THR A 103 -11.80 -7.13 -8.75
C THR A 103 -12.36 -8.00 -7.63
N ALA A 104 -12.78 -7.37 -6.54
CA ALA A 104 -13.49 -8.03 -5.45
C ALA A 104 -14.65 -7.15 -4.98
N GLU A 105 -15.86 -7.67 -5.08
CA GLU A 105 -17.08 -7.03 -4.60
C GLU A 105 -17.19 -7.14 -3.07
N CYS A 106 -17.47 -6.03 -2.41
CA CYS A 106 -17.59 -5.93 -0.96
C CYS A 106 -18.89 -5.21 -0.58
N TRP A 107 -19.41 -5.50 0.60
CA TRP A 107 -20.29 -4.58 1.32
C TRP A 107 -19.47 -3.43 1.88
N ASN A 108 -20.04 -2.23 1.84
CA ASN A 108 -19.45 -1.07 2.48
C ASN A 108 -19.88 -1.03 3.96
N GLY A 109 -18.97 -1.42 4.86
CA GLY A 109 -19.18 -1.41 6.30
C GLY A 109 -19.07 -0.03 6.95
N GLY A 110 -18.72 0.99 6.18
CA GLY A 110 -18.61 2.38 6.62
C GLY A 110 -17.19 2.79 6.98
N GLN A 111 -17.05 4.10 7.23
CA GLN A 111 -15.82 4.71 7.69
C GLN A 111 -15.59 4.40 9.17
N MET A 112 -14.35 4.09 9.52
CA MET A 112 -13.91 3.79 10.87
C MET A 112 -13.38 5.05 11.54
N SER A 113 -13.84 5.33 12.76
CA SER A 113 -13.40 6.49 13.54
C SER A 113 -12.08 6.27 14.30
N LYS A 114 -11.57 5.02 14.33
CA LYS A 114 -10.33 4.63 15.02
C LYS A 114 -9.60 3.57 14.18
N TYR A 115 -8.49 3.90 13.52
CA TYR A 115 -7.51 2.95 12.93
C TYR A 115 -6.26 3.63 12.34
#